data_AF-A0A8T0G2G7-F1
#
_entry.id   AF-A0A8T0G2G7-F1
#
_cell.length_a   1.000
_cell.length_b   1.000
_cell.length_c   1.000
_cell.angle_alpha   90.00
_cell.angle_beta   90.00
_cell.angle_gamma   90.00
#
_symmetry.space_group_name_H-M   'P 1'
#
loop_
_entity.id
_entity.type
_entity.pdbx_description
1 polymer ?
#
loop_
_entity_poly.entity_id
_entity_poly.type
_entity_poly.pdbx_seq_one_letter_code
_entity_poly.pdbx_strand_id
1 'polypeptide(L)'
;MEKRPPRDRVLLDGSVSSGKPFSVELVPNYADHELVTGPRYQIQDIRLRWICHLGKNSSGVLLMGINDGCKHVATLESSNFLRKYEIKGKFGCATDTFMADGKVKERSTYSHIKQGMLDTFLSSIQSCSQALSFKYAGVDIHSQAAYELASKGVVRPFGKTDPIVYGIKCTDFKLPEFTLEINCINETEIFLAELIHQIGIYMKSSAVCLQIRRTQFGYFGLDHALLRKHWALEHILNNITLCKKVLGEDCYVPSSAHFQAFKVSKLKEALKQMQDEAREEVL
;
A
#
# COMPACT_ATOMS: atom_id res chain seq x y z
N MET A 1 1.46 -28.19 -10.04
CA MET A 1 0.42 -28.28 -11.08
C MET A 1 0.57 -29.63 -11.77
N GLU A 2 -0.51 -30.35 -12.02
CA GLU A 2 -0.43 -31.70 -12.62
C GLU A 2 0.10 -31.67 -14.06
N LYS A 3 0.85 -32.71 -14.43
CA LYS A 3 1.44 -32.84 -15.77
C LYS A 3 0.35 -33.25 -16.76
N ARG A 4 0.21 -32.50 -17.85
CA ARG A 4 -0.56 -33.00 -19.00
C ARG A 4 0.20 -34.21 -19.53
N PRO A 5 -0.44 -35.39 -19.68
CA PRO A 5 0.27 -36.55 -20.20
C PRO A 5 0.80 -36.24 -21.61
N PRO A 6 2.04 -36.64 -21.94
CA PRO A 6 2.57 -36.47 -23.29
C PRO A 6 1.62 -37.15 -24.28
N ARG A 7 1.29 -36.44 -25.36
CA ARG A 7 0.43 -36.96 -26.43
C ARG A 7 1.25 -37.15 -27.68
N ASP A 8 1.08 -38.27 -28.34
CA ASP A 8 1.76 -38.53 -29.60
C ASP A 8 1.30 -37.53 -30.67
N ARG A 9 2.24 -37.15 -31.53
CA ARG A 9 1.98 -36.33 -32.71
C ARG A 9 1.66 -37.26 -33.87
N VAL A 10 0.59 -36.95 -34.58
CA VAL A 10 0.29 -37.60 -35.86
C VAL A 10 1.17 -36.99 -36.94
N LEU A 11 1.99 -37.81 -37.57
CA LEU A 11 2.78 -37.47 -38.74
C LEU A 11 2.07 -38.05 -39.97
N LEU A 12 1.77 -37.19 -40.93
CA LEU A 12 1.16 -37.56 -42.20
C LEU A 12 2.23 -37.48 -43.26
N ASP A 13 2.70 -38.63 -43.73
CA ASP A 13 3.65 -38.71 -44.83
C ASP A 13 2.90 -38.93 -46.15
N GLY A 14 3.08 -38.00 -47.08
CA GLY A 14 2.43 -38.00 -48.38
C GLY A 14 2.32 -36.60 -48.97
N SER A 15 2.12 -36.53 -50.30
CA SER A 15 1.88 -35.27 -51.01
C SER A 15 0.48 -35.28 -51.60
N VAL A 16 -0.27 -34.20 -51.38
CA VAL A 16 -1.64 -34.02 -51.90
C VAL A 16 -1.69 -34.19 -53.42
N SER A 17 -0.61 -33.82 -54.12
CA SER A 17 -0.48 -33.85 -55.58
C SER A 17 -0.37 -35.26 -56.17
N SER A 18 0.01 -36.26 -55.37
CA SER A 18 0.35 -37.60 -55.87
C SER A 18 -0.84 -38.57 -55.91
N GLY A 19 -2.02 -38.19 -55.40
CA GLY A 19 -3.24 -39.01 -55.43
C GLY A 19 -3.17 -40.33 -54.64
N LYS A 20 -2.09 -40.56 -53.89
CA LYS A 20 -1.88 -41.74 -53.03
C LYS A 20 -2.40 -41.48 -51.62
N PRO A 21 -2.89 -42.52 -50.91
CA PRO A 21 -3.31 -42.37 -49.51
C PRO A 21 -2.12 -41.98 -48.63
N PHE A 22 -2.34 -41.07 -47.68
CA PHE A 22 -1.33 -40.65 -46.71
C PHE A 22 -1.00 -41.79 -45.75
N SER A 23 0.29 -41.98 -45.47
CA SER A 23 0.71 -42.83 -44.35
C SER A 23 0.60 -42.04 -43.04
N VAL A 24 -0.15 -42.60 -42.09
CA VAL A 24 -0.37 -42.00 -40.78
C VAL A 24 0.51 -42.72 -39.77
N GLU A 25 1.49 -42.02 -39.22
CA GLU A 25 2.38 -42.55 -38.18
C GLU A 25 2.21 -41.76 -36.87
N LEU A 26 2.23 -42.48 -35.74
CA LEU A 26 2.22 -41.87 -34.41
C LEU A 26 3.66 -41.75 -33.93
N VAL A 27 4.16 -40.52 -33.83
CA VAL A 27 5.52 -40.21 -33.38
C VAL A 27 5.44 -39.56 -32.00
N PRO A 28 6.31 -39.95 -31.04
CA PRO A 28 6.33 -39.34 -29.72
C PRO A 28 6.58 -37.83 -29.80
N ASN A 29 5.71 -37.04 -29.17
CA ASN A 29 5.87 -35.60 -29.11
C ASN A 29 6.67 -35.20 -27.86
N TYR A 30 7.92 -34.79 -28.07
CA TYR A 30 8.80 -34.36 -26.98
C TYR A 30 8.60 -32.91 -26.55
N ALA A 31 7.67 -32.15 -27.15
CA ALA A 31 7.45 -30.74 -26.82
C ALA A 31 7.06 -30.52 -25.35
N ASP A 32 6.36 -31.47 -24.73
CA ASP A 32 5.96 -31.43 -23.31
C ASP A 32 6.90 -32.25 -22.41
N HIS A 33 8.02 -32.76 -22.94
CA HIS A 33 8.98 -33.56 -22.18
C HIS A 33 9.81 -32.68 -21.24
N GLU A 34 10.04 -33.15 -20.02
CA GLU A 34 10.64 -32.36 -18.94
C GLU A 34 12.07 -31.92 -19.25
N LEU A 35 12.84 -32.76 -19.93
CA LEU A 35 14.19 -32.41 -20.39
C LEU A 35 14.20 -31.25 -21.43
N VAL A 36 13.09 -31.01 -22.12
CA VAL A 36 12.96 -29.96 -23.14
C VAL A 36 12.36 -28.69 -22.54
N THR A 37 11.28 -28.82 -21.77
CA THR A 37 10.60 -27.67 -21.15
C THR A 37 11.28 -27.18 -19.87
N GLY A 38 12.18 -27.97 -19.31
CA GLY A 38 12.71 -27.76 -17.96
C GLY A 38 11.71 -28.13 -16.86
N PRO A 39 12.13 -28.04 -15.58
CA PRO A 39 11.24 -28.24 -14.45
C PRO A 39 10.11 -27.22 -14.47
N ARG A 40 8.88 -27.66 -14.21
CA ARG A 40 7.74 -26.75 -14.13
C ARG A 40 7.81 -25.91 -12.85
N TYR A 41 7.33 -24.66 -12.95
CA TYR A 41 7.21 -23.78 -11.80
C TYR A 41 6.42 -24.44 -10.68
N GLN A 42 7.03 -24.50 -9.51
CA GLN A 42 6.40 -24.86 -8.26
C GLN A 42 5.85 -23.61 -7.59
N ILE A 43 4.86 -23.78 -6.72
CA ILE A 43 4.32 -22.66 -5.93
C ILE A 43 5.44 -22.01 -5.10
N GLN A 44 6.44 -22.79 -4.70
CA GLN A 44 7.59 -22.35 -3.91
C GLN A 44 8.53 -21.40 -4.70
N ASP A 45 8.51 -21.47 -6.04
CA ASP A 45 9.34 -20.64 -6.91
C ASP A 45 8.81 -19.20 -7.02
N ILE A 46 7.56 -18.98 -6.61
CA ILE A 46 6.88 -17.68 -6.66
C ILE A 46 6.58 -17.23 -5.24
N ARG A 47 7.46 -16.39 -4.71
CA ARG A 47 7.29 -15.74 -3.41
C ARG A 47 6.62 -14.39 -3.60
N LEU A 48 5.52 -14.17 -2.90
CA LEU A 48 4.78 -12.90 -2.88
C LEU A 48 4.78 -12.34 -1.47
N ARG A 49 5.06 -11.05 -1.33
CA ARG A 49 4.98 -10.34 -0.05
C ARG A 49 4.39 -8.96 -0.24
N TRP A 50 3.32 -8.63 0.48
CA TRP A 50 2.79 -7.28 0.52
C TRP A 50 3.67 -6.37 1.38
N ILE A 51 3.71 -5.08 1.05
CA ILE A 51 4.43 -4.08 1.85
C ILE A 51 3.64 -3.69 3.08
N CYS A 52 2.38 -3.35 2.88
CA CYS A 52 1.49 -2.90 3.93
C CYS A 52 0.14 -3.58 3.72
N HIS A 53 -0.40 -4.16 4.79
CA HIS A 53 -1.70 -4.80 4.75
C HIS A 53 -2.79 -3.74 4.55
N LEU A 54 -3.65 -3.92 3.53
CA LEU A 54 -4.67 -2.94 3.21
C LEU A 54 -5.90 -3.05 4.14
N GLY A 55 -6.20 -4.23 4.67
CA GLY A 55 -7.41 -4.51 5.44
C GLY A 55 -8.45 -5.30 4.64
N LYS A 56 -9.52 -5.76 5.31
CA LYS A 56 -10.59 -6.55 4.67
C LYS A 56 -11.65 -5.67 4.02
N ASN A 57 -11.89 -4.49 4.57
CA ASN A 57 -12.95 -3.56 4.17
C ASN A 57 -12.40 -2.41 3.33
N SER A 58 -11.12 -2.51 2.96
CA SER A 58 -10.39 -1.50 2.23
C SER A 58 -10.04 -1.99 0.83
N SER A 59 -10.10 -1.07 -0.12
CA SER A 59 -9.83 -1.33 -1.54
C SER A 59 -8.75 -0.39 -2.07
N GLY A 60 -8.22 -0.67 -3.26
CA GLY A 60 -7.31 0.25 -3.96
C GLY A 60 -5.93 -0.31 -4.24
N VAL A 61 -4.95 0.58 -4.38
CA VAL A 61 -3.58 0.24 -4.79
C VAL A 61 -2.94 -0.63 -3.70
N LEU A 62 -2.35 -1.77 -4.04
CA LEU A 62 -1.57 -2.61 -3.12
C LEU A 62 -0.22 -2.96 -3.72
N LEU A 63 0.86 -2.52 -3.07
CA LEU A 63 2.20 -2.88 -3.52
C LEU A 63 2.59 -4.27 -3.00
N MET A 64 3.09 -5.09 -3.93
CA MET A 64 3.59 -6.43 -3.64
C MET A 64 4.99 -6.60 -4.23
N GLY A 65 5.89 -7.17 -3.44
CA GLY A 65 7.15 -7.71 -3.92
C GLY A 65 6.96 -9.13 -4.45
N ILE A 66 7.61 -9.42 -5.57
CA ILE A 66 7.66 -10.75 -6.20
C ILE A 66 9.11 -11.21 -6.21
N ASN A 67 9.37 -12.42 -5.70
CA ASN A 67 10.70 -13.06 -5.66
C ASN A 67 11.80 -12.13 -5.10
N ASP A 68 12.75 -11.70 -5.92
CA ASP A 68 13.82 -10.80 -5.47
C ASP A 68 13.31 -9.44 -5.01
N GLY A 69 12.16 -9.00 -5.53
CA GLY A 69 11.47 -7.80 -5.06
C GLY A 69 11.09 -7.86 -3.57
N CYS A 70 10.93 -9.06 -3.00
CA CYS A 70 10.63 -9.25 -1.59
C CYS A 70 11.74 -8.73 -0.67
N LYS A 71 12.99 -8.61 -1.16
CA LYS A 71 14.13 -8.06 -0.40
C LYS A 71 13.92 -6.57 -0.08
N HIS A 72 13.29 -5.83 -0.99
CA HIS A 72 13.09 -4.38 -0.86
C HIS A 72 11.84 -4.01 -0.05
N VAL A 73 10.97 -4.98 0.24
CA VAL A 73 9.71 -4.75 0.96
C VAL A 73 9.94 -4.12 2.33
N ALA A 74 10.91 -4.64 3.10
CA ALA A 74 11.21 -4.12 4.43
C ALA A 74 11.71 -2.67 4.39
N THR A 75 12.51 -2.31 3.38
CA THR A 75 13.01 -0.94 3.18
C THR A 75 11.90 0.02 2.78
N LEU A 76 10.97 -0.43 1.94
CA LEU A 76 9.81 0.37 1.52
C LEU A 76 8.77 0.53 2.64
N GLU A 77 8.68 -0.45 3.54
CA GLU A 77 7.82 -0.37 4.73
C GLU A 77 8.37 0.63 5.74
N SER A 78 9.69 0.63 5.97
CA SER A 78 10.35 1.57 6.89
C SER A 78 10.48 2.98 6.34
N SER A 79 10.28 3.19 5.04
CA SER A 79 10.50 4.48 4.39
C SER A 79 9.36 5.49 4.52
N ASN A 80 8.28 5.17 5.25
CA ASN A 80 7.18 6.10 5.57
C ASN A 80 6.71 6.90 4.34
N PHE A 81 6.44 6.20 3.23
CA PHE A 81 5.83 6.80 2.04
C PHE A 81 4.45 7.35 2.35
N LEU A 82 4.16 8.55 1.82
CA LEU A 82 2.84 9.16 1.89
C LEU A 82 1.83 8.29 1.14
N ARG A 83 0.69 8.06 1.75
CA ARG A 83 -0.41 7.30 1.18
C ARG A 83 -1.63 8.20 1.11
N LYS A 84 -2.38 8.08 0.02
CA LYS A 84 -3.61 8.84 -0.20
C LYS A 84 -4.80 7.91 -0.18
N TYR A 85 -5.81 8.31 0.58
CA TYR A 85 -7.05 7.58 0.79
C TYR A 85 -8.23 8.46 0.41
N GLU A 86 -9.20 7.84 -0.24
CA GLU A 86 -10.55 8.34 -0.41
C GLU A 86 -11.44 7.53 0.53
N ILE A 87 -12.10 8.20 1.47
CA ILE A 87 -12.87 7.55 2.52
C ILE A 87 -14.28 8.09 2.54
N LYS A 88 -15.27 7.20 2.49
CA LYS A 88 -16.68 7.56 2.57
C LYS A 88 -17.21 7.30 3.96
N GLY A 89 -17.74 8.34 4.59
CA GLY A 89 -18.41 8.28 5.88
C GLY A 89 -19.90 8.54 5.74
N LYS A 90 -20.67 8.06 6.71
CA LYS A 90 -22.10 8.32 6.83
C LYS A 90 -22.44 8.74 8.25
N PHE A 91 -23.13 9.87 8.39
CA PHE A 91 -23.66 10.36 9.65
C PHE A 91 -24.98 9.67 10.06
N GLY A 92 -25.30 9.77 11.34
CA GLY A 92 -26.53 9.28 11.96
C GLY A 92 -26.52 7.81 12.38
N CYS A 93 -25.36 7.14 12.35
CA CYS A 93 -25.23 5.74 12.73
C CYS A 93 -23.85 5.46 13.34
N ALA A 94 -23.80 4.71 14.43
CA ALA A 94 -22.57 4.11 14.95
C ALA A 94 -22.69 2.58 14.97
N THR A 95 -21.59 1.91 14.68
CA THR A 95 -21.46 0.45 14.72
C THR A 95 -20.34 0.04 15.68
N ASP A 96 -20.32 -1.23 16.09
CA ASP A 96 -19.31 -1.77 17.01
C ASP A 96 -17.87 -1.68 16.45
N THR A 97 -17.70 -1.93 15.15
CA THR A 97 -16.40 -1.98 14.49
C THR A 97 -16.06 -0.68 13.73
N PHE A 98 -16.85 0.39 13.94
CA PHE A 98 -16.78 1.67 13.22
C PHE A 98 -16.95 1.58 11.69
N MET A 99 -17.17 0.37 11.17
CA MET A 99 -17.37 0.02 9.77
C MET A 99 -18.85 -0.29 9.52
N ALA A 100 -19.29 -0.14 8.27
CA ALA A 100 -20.66 -0.45 7.85
C ALA A 100 -21.07 -1.92 8.06
N ASP A 101 -20.10 -2.84 8.08
CA ASP A 101 -20.34 -4.28 8.30
C ASP A 101 -20.68 -4.62 9.77
N GLY A 102 -20.35 -3.72 10.70
CA GLY A 102 -20.61 -3.92 12.13
C GLY A 102 -22.09 -3.84 12.50
N LYS A 103 -22.45 -4.44 13.64
CA LYS A 103 -23.79 -4.27 14.22
C LYS A 103 -24.00 -2.81 14.63
N VAL A 104 -25.15 -2.25 14.24
CA VAL A 104 -25.55 -0.89 14.60
C VAL A 104 -25.85 -0.83 16.09
N LYS A 105 -25.16 0.08 16.80
CA LYS A 105 -25.36 0.34 18.24
C LYS A 105 -26.20 1.57 18.51
N GLU A 106 -26.02 2.62 17.71
CA GLU A 106 -26.65 3.92 17.95
C GLU A 106 -27.10 4.56 16.65
N ARG A 107 -28.20 5.31 16.72
CA ARG A 107 -28.69 6.19 15.66
C ARG A 107 -28.87 7.59 16.21
N SER A 108 -28.46 8.58 15.44
CA SER A 108 -28.46 9.99 15.85
C SER A 108 -28.94 10.88 14.72
N THR A 109 -29.35 12.10 15.06
CA THR A 109 -29.73 13.13 14.09
C THR A 109 -28.49 13.75 13.47
N TYR A 110 -28.62 14.20 12.22
CA TYR A 110 -27.53 14.77 11.42
C TYR A 110 -27.93 16.03 10.65
N SER A 111 -29.18 16.50 10.81
CA SER A 111 -29.71 17.66 10.08
C SER A 111 -29.02 18.98 10.42
N HIS A 112 -28.40 19.07 11.60
CA HIS A 112 -27.67 20.26 12.05
C HIS A 112 -26.26 20.38 11.47
N ILE A 113 -25.73 19.32 10.86
CA ILE A 113 -24.34 19.27 10.39
C ILE A 113 -24.21 20.10 9.11
N LYS A 114 -23.25 21.03 9.11
CA LYS A 114 -22.92 21.89 7.96
C LYS A 114 -21.48 21.65 7.55
N GLN A 115 -21.20 21.80 6.25
CA GLN A 115 -19.87 21.63 5.69
C GLN A 115 -18.81 22.51 6.39
N GLY A 116 -19.11 23.78 6.70
CA GLY A 116 -18.15 24.66 7.37
C GLY A 116 -17.73 24.20 8.77
N MET A 117 -18.60 23.51 9.52
CA MET A 117 -18.21 22.90 10.80
C MET A 117 -17.23 21.75 10.59
N LEU A 118 -17.48 20.94 9.56
CA LEU A 118 -16.58 19.85 9.14
C LEU A 118 -15.21 20.40 8.75
N ASP A 119 -15.15 21.37 7.86
CA ASP A 119 -13.86 21.91 7.39
C ASP A 119 -13.04 22.53 8.53
N THR A 120 -13.69 23.16 9.51
CA THR A 120 -13.03 23.69 10.71
C THR A 120 -12.40 22.56 11.54
N PHE A 121 -13.14 21.47 11.76
CA PHE A 121 -12.64 20.33 12.51
C PHE A 121 -11.52 19.59 11.78
N LEU A 122 -11.67 19.38 10.47
CA LEU A 122 -10.63 18.76 9.64
C LEU A 122 -9.33 19.57 9.69
N SER A 123 -9.42 20.90 9.65
CA SER A 123 -8.28 21.80 9.82
C SER A 123 -7.61 21.63 11.19
N SER A 124 -8.39 21.46 12.25
CA SER A 124 -7.87 21.19 13.60
C SER A 124 -7.12 19.85 13.69
N ILE A 125 -7.63 18.80 13.04
CA ILE A 125 -6.97 17.48 12.98
C ILE A 125 -5.62 17.60 12.25
N GLN A 126 -5.59 18.33 11.14
CA GLN A 126 -4.37 18.56 10.38
C GLN A 126 -3.32 19.30 11.20
N SER A 127 -3.70 20.37 11.90
CA SER A 127 -2.79 21.13 12.78
C SER A 127 -2.25 20.28 13.93
N CYS A 128 -3.09 19.43 14.55
CA CYS A 128 -2.66 18.50 15.59
C CYS A 128 -1.65 17.49 15.06
N SER A 129 -1.93 16.91 13.88
CA SER A 129 -1.04 15.93 13.23
C SER A 129 0.29 16.56 12.81
N GLN A 130 0.30 17.82 12.39
CA GLN A 130 1.52 18.56 12.10
C GLN A 130 2.39 18.71 13.36
N ALA A 131 1.80 19.12 14.49
CA ALA A 131 2.52 19.22 15.76
C ALA A 131 3.09 17.85 16.20
N LEU A 132 2.32 16.77 16.04
CA LEU A 132 2.80 15.41 16.30
C LEU A 132 4.00 15.04 15.42
N SER A 133 3.97 15.40 14.14
CA SER A 133 5.08 15.13 13.21
C SER A 133 6.39 15.78 13.67
N PHE A 134 6.35 17.03 14.12
CA PHE A 134 7.53 17.71 14.67
C PHE A 134 7.98 17.10 16.00
N LYS A 135 7.03 16.75 16.87
CA LYS A 135 7.31 16.07 18.14
C LYS A 135 8.03 14.74 17.92
N TYR A 136 7.57 13.90 16.99
CA TYR A 136 8.25 12.63 16.68
C TYR A 136 9.60 12.84 15.98
N ALA A 137 9.80 13.96 15.30
CA ALA A 137 11.11 14.34 14.78
C ALA A 137 12.07 14.85 15.88
N GLY A 138 11.61 14.98 17.13
CA GLY A 138 12.42 15.48 18.24
C GLY A 138 12.69 16.99 18.17
N VAL A 139 11.89 17.74 17.41
CA VAL A 139 12.09 19.18 17.19
C VAL A 139 10.89 19.95 17.71
N ASP A 140 11.14 21.00 18.47
CA ASP A 140 10.09 21.92 18.91
C ASP A 140 9.57 22.76 17.73
N ILE A 141 8.25 22.87 17.60
CA ILE A 141 7.59 23.51 16.46
C ILE A 141 7.91 25.01 16.36
N HIS A 142 8.25 25.66 17.48
CA HIS A 142 8.60 27.08 17.54
C HIS A 142 10.09 27.36 17.31
N SER A 143 10.90 26.32 17.12
CA SER A 143 12.34 26.46 16.94
C SER A 143 12.72 26.82 15.49
N GLN A 144 13.89 27.46 15.33
CA GLN A 144 14.49 27.70 14.02
C GLN A 144 14.74 26.38 13.25
N ALA A 145 15.07 25.29 13.98
CA ALA A 145 15.27 23.98 13.38
C ALA A 145 13.98 23.43 12.75
N ALA A 146 12.81 23.65 13.36
CA ALA A 146 11.53 23.28 12.76
C ALA A 146 11.26 24.06 11.46
N TYR A 147 11.59 25.34 11.42
CA TYR A 147 11.48 26.16 10.21
C TYR A 147 12.39 25.64 9.08
N GLU A 148 13.64 25.31 9.39
CA GLU A 148 14.57 24.72 8.43
C GLU A 148 14.10 23.36 7.91
N LEU A 149 13.49 22.54 8.77
CA LEU A 149 12.92 21.26 8.35
C LEU A 149 11.68 21.45 7.46
N ALA A 150 10.79 22.37 7.83
CA ALA A 150 9.58 22.67 7.06
C ALA A 150 9.91 23.25 5.68
N SER A 151 10.94 24.10 5.58
CA SER A 151 11.37 24.70 4.31
C SER A 151 11.96 23.69 3.33
N LYS A 152 12.55 22.59 3.84
CA LYS A 152 13.07 21.48 3.03
C LYS A 152 11.98 20.52 2.55
N GLY A 153 10.75 20.64 3.05
CA GLY A 153 9.59 19.88 2.60
C GLY A 153 8.80 19.24 3.74
N VAL A 154 8.04 18.20 3.42
CA VAL A 154 7.20 17.50 4.40
C VAL A 154 8.08 16.77 5.41
N VAL A 155 7.98 17.17 6.68
CA VAL A 155 8.67 16.52 7.79
C VAL A 155 8.11 15.11 7.95
N ARG A 156 8.95 14.09 7.88
CA ARG A 156 8.55 12.71 8.13
C ARG A 156 9.42 12.13 9.24
N PRO A 157 8.85 11.75 10.38
CA PRO A 157 9.62 11.15 11.44
C PRO A 157 10.14 9.78 10.99
N PHE A 158 11.29 9.41 11.55
CA PHE A 158 11.91 8.12 11.30
C PHE A 158 11.34 7.06 12.24
N GLY A 159 11.17 5.84 11.74
CA GLY A 159 10.69 4.70 12.52
C GLY A 159 9.17 4.57 12.55
N LYS A 160 8.70 3.68 13.44
CA LYS A 160 7.27 3.42 13.66
C LYS A 160 6.74 4.48 14.62
N THR A 161 5.89 5.34 14.11
CA THR A 161 5.15 6.35 14.88
C THR A 161 3.67 6.03 14.81
N ASP A 162 2.90 6.73 15.63
CA ASP A 162 1.45 6.78 15.46
C ASP A 162 1.09 7.35 14.06
N PRO A 163 -0.11 7.06 13.55
CA PRO A 163 -0.56 7.56 12.26
C PRO A 163 -0.54 9.09 12.21
N ILE A 164 0.11 9.65 11.19
CA ILE A 164 0.19 11.11 11.00
C ILE A 164 -0.57 11.49 9.74
N VAL A 165 -1.50 12.42 9.88
CA VAL A 165 -2.31 12.97 8.78
C VAL A 165 -1.70 14.30 8.32
N TYR A 166 -1.08 14.33 7.14
CA TYR A 166 -0.49 15.54 6.58
C TYR A 166 -1.51 16.45 5.90
N GLY A 167 -2.60 15.87 5.40
CA GLY A 167 -3.66 16.63 4.75
C GLY A 167 -4.96 15.86 4.80
N ILE A 168 -6.04 16.58 5.08
CA ILE A 168 -7.39 16.04 5.10
C ILE A 168 -8.34 17.09 4.55
N LYS A 169 -9.16 16.70 3.58
CA LYS A 169 -10.15 17.60 2.96
C LYS A 169 -11.44 16.86 2.67
N CYS A 170 -12.55 17.59 2.79
CA CYS A 170 -13.85 17.11 2.32
C CYS A 170 -13.97 17.38 0.82
N THR A 171 -14.30 16.36 0.04
CA THR A 171 -14.44 16.47 -1.43
C THR A 171 -15.90 16.48 -1.88
N ASP A 172 -16.73 15.63 -1.28
CA ASP A 172 -18.16 15.58 -1.52
C ASP A 172 -18.88 15.58 -0.18
N PHE A 173 -19.88 16.45 -0.05
CA PHE A 173 -20.67 16.59 1.16
C PHE A 173 -22.16 16.57 0.80
N LYS A 174 -22.80 15.40 0.99
CA LYS A 174 -24.20 15.15 0.67
C LYS A 174 -24.84 14.34 1.77
N LEU A 175 -25.33 15.04 2.79
CA LEU A 175 -25.96 14.45 3.97
C LEU A 175 -26.95 13.33 3.59
N PRO A 176 -26.89 12.17 4.26
CA PRO A 176 -26.03 11.83 5.41
C PRO A 176 -24.59 11.42 5.06
N GLU A 177 -24.22 11.35 3.78
CA GLU A 177 -22.93 10.84 3.32
C GLU A 177 -21.91 11.95 3.03
N PHE A 178 -20.64 11.64 3.22
CA PHE A 178 -19.55 12.55 2.88
C PHE A 178 -18.31 11.75 2.46
N THR A 179 -17.46 12.38 1.66
CA THR A 179 -16.21 11.80 1.17
C THR A 179 -15.04 12.66 1.58
N LEU A 180 -14.03 12.03 2.19
CA LEU A 180 -12.78 12.67 2.61
C LEU A 180 -11.62 12.16 1.75
N GLU A 181 -10.76 13.09 1.35
CA GLU A 181 -9.43 12.76 0.86
C GLU A 181 -8.42 12.97 1.99
N ILE A 182 -7.68 11.92 2.34
CA ILE A 182 -6.72 11.88 3.45
C ILE A 182 -5.34 11.49 2.93
N ASN A 183 -4.35 12.28 3.29
CA ASN A 183 -2.93 12.02 3.03
C ASN A 183 -2.25 11.71 4.36
N CYS A 184 -1.78 10.47 4.54
CA CYS A 184 -1.24 10.01 5.81
C CYS A 184 -0.03 9.08 5.64
N ILE A 185 0.65 8.82 6.77
CA ILE A 185 1.67 7.79 6.90
C ILE A 185 1.36 6.92 8.13
N ASN A 186 1.91 5.70 8.14
CA ASN A 186 1.80 4.74 9.25
C ASN A 186 0.37 4.45 9.71
N GLU A 187 -0.60 4.67 8.83
CA GLU A 187 -2.01 4.44 9.09
C GLU A 187 -2.36 2.95 9.11
N THR A 188 -3.45 2.67 9.82
CA THR A 188 -4.12 1.36 9.84
C THR A 188 -5.57 1.54 9.41
N GLU A 189 -6.20 0.45 8.93
CA GLU A 189 -7.63 0.44 8.56
C GLU A 189 -8.51 0.90 9.73
N ILE A 190 -8.19 0.42 10.95
CA ILE A 190 -8.92 0.75 12.18
C ILE A 190 -8.77 2.24 12.51
N PHE A 191 -7.57 2.81 12.38
CA PHE A 191 -7.36 4.23 12.63
C PHE A 191 -8.22 5.11 11.71
N LEU A 192 -8.31 4.78 10.42
CA LEU A 192 -9.13 5.52 9.47
C LEU A 192 -10.64 5.38 9.78
N ALA A 193 -11.06 4.21 10.27
CA ALA A 193 -12.41 3.96 10.77
C ALA A 193 -12.75 4.86 11.96
N GLU A 194 -11.85 4.84 12.94
CA GLU A 194 -11.98 5.57 14.19
C GLU A 194 -11.98 7.07 13.94
N LEU A 195 -11.14 7.57 13.02
CA LEU A 195 -11.14 8.97 12.62
C LEU A 195 -12.52 9.45 12.16
N ILE A 196 -13.23 8.65 11.36
CA ILE A 196 -14.61 8.97 10.95
C ILE A 196 -15.54 8.99 12.15
N HIS A 197 -15.42 8.00 13.04
CA HIS A 197 -16.24 7.96 14.24
C HIS A 197 -16.03 9.19 15.12
N GLN A 198 -14.78 9.63 15.32
CA GLN A 198 -14.43 10.84 16.06
C GLN A 198 -14.98 12.11 15.40
N ILE A 199 -14.98 12.19 14.07
CA ILE A 199 -15.65 13.27 13.33
C ILE A 199 -17.15 13.28 13.66
N GLY A 200 -17.80 12.12 13.71
CA GLY A 200 -19.20 12.00 14.14
C GLY A 200 -19.42 12.59 15.53
N ILE A 201 -18.65 12.15 16.52
CA ILE A 201 -18.74 12.60 17.91
C ILE A 201 -18.56 14.12 18.01
N TYR A 202 -17.56 14.68 17.33
CA TYR A 202 -17.30 16.13 17.34
C TYR A 202 -18.48 16.92 16.77
N MET A 203 -19.15 16.39 15.75
CA MET A 203 -20.36 17.00 15.17
C MET A 203 -21.61 16.81 16.03
N LYS A 204 -21.50 16.28 17.25
CA LYS A 204 -22.62 15.91 18.12
C LYS A 204 -23.59 14.95 17.41
N SER A 205 -23.02 13.99 16.68
CA SER A 205 -23.73 12.94 15.98
C SER A 205 -22.92 11.65 16.07
N SER A 206 -23.30 10.66 15.27
CA SER A 206 -22.58 9.39 15.15
C SER A 206 -22.21 9.21 13.69
N ALA A 207 -21.01 8.69 13.41
CA ALA A 207 -20.61 8.39 12.05
C ALA A 207 -20.03 6.98 11.94
N VAL A 208 -20.24 6.39 10.77
CA VAL A 208 -19.74 5.08 10.38
C VAL A 208 -18.96 5.21 9.07
N CYS A 209 -17.87 4.47 8.95
CA CYS A 209 -17.14 4.36 7.70
C CYS A 209 -17.81 3.35 6.76
N LEU A 210 -18.18 3.82 5.57
CA LEU A 210 -18.78 2.99 4.52
C LEU A 210 -17.72 2.31 3.67
N GLN A 211 -16.69 3.07 3.27
CA GLN A 211 -15.70 2.59 2.30
C GLN A 211 -14.36 3.27 2.54
N ILE A 212 -13.29 2.49 2.49
CA ILE A 212 -11.91 2.97 2.45
C ILE A 212 -11.31 2.58 1.10
N ARG A 213 -10.75 3.54 0.38
CA ARG A 213 -10.06 3.30 -0.89
C ARG A 213 -8.70 3.99 -0.91
N ARG A 214 -7.62 3.21 -1.02
CA ARG A 214 -6.26 3.76 -1.25
C ARG A 214 -6.09 4.11 -2.72
N THR A 215 -6.00 5.40 -3.02
CA THR A 215 -5.80 5.92 -4.39
C THR A 215 -4.33 5.97 -4.77
N GLN A 216 -3.43 6.18 -3.81
CA GLN A 216 -2.01 6.30 -4.07
C GLN A 216 -1.16 5.75 -2.91
N PHE A 217 -0.06 5.08 -3.23
CA PHE A 217 1.00 4.68 -2.32
C PHE A 217 2.34 5.24 -2.81
N GLY A 218 2.88 6.25 -2.14
CA GLY A 218 4.12 6.91 -2.57
C GLY A 218 4.00 7.42 -4.01
N TYR A 219 4.87 6.95 -4.89
CA TYR A 219 4.85 7.27 -6.32
C TYR A 219 3.81 6.46 -7.13
N PHE A 220 3.23 5.42 -6.53
CA PHE A 220 2.33 4.50 -7.22
C PHE A 220 0.86 4.93 -7.09
N GLY A 221 0.29 5.45 -8.18
CA GLY A 221 -1.14 5.74 -8.29
C GLY A 221 -1.98 4.58 -8.85
N LEU A 222 -3.24 4.88 -9.14
CA LEU A 222 -4.19 3.94 -9.75
C LEU A 222 -3.77 3.47 -11.15
N ASP A 223 -3.06 4.31 -11.91
CA ASP A 223 -2.61 4.00 -13.28
C ASP A 223 -1.59 2.84 -13.31
N HIS A 224 -0.90 2.61 -12.19
CA HIS A 224 0.04 1.51 -12.04
C HIS A 224 -0.61 0.26 -11.43
N ALA A 225 -1.88 0.32 -11.01
CA ALA A 225 -2.53 -0.80 -10.37
C ALA A 225 -3.16 -1.74 -11.41
N LEU A 226 -2.84 -3.03 -11.32
CA LEU A 226 -3.50 -4.05 -12.12
C LEU A 226 -4.82 -4.48 -11.46
N LEU A 227 -5.95 -4.28 -12.15
CA LEU A 227 -7.21 -4.88 -11.76
C LEU A 227 -7.14 -6.40 -11.86
N ARG A 228 -7.99 -7.09 -11.08
CA ARG A 228 -8.05 -8.57 -11.05
C ARG A 228 -8.27 -9.21 -12.42
N LYS A 229 -8.96 -8.53 -13.33
CA LYS A 229 -9.21 -8.98 -14.71
C LYS A 229 -7.93 -9.04 -15.56
N HIS A 230 -6.90 -8.29 -15.18
CA HIS A 230 -5.63 -8.18 -15.90
C HIS A 230 -4.49 -8.94 -15.22
N TRP A 231 -4.80 -9.91 -14.34
CA TRP A 231 -3.79 -10.77 -13.70
C TRP A 231 -3.32 -11.88 -14.65
N ALA A 232 -2.82 -11.49 -15.81
CA ALA A 232 -2.12 -12.36 -16.76
C ALA A 232 -0.61 -12.13 -16.67
N LEU A 233 0.18 -13.16 -16.99
CA LEU A 233 1.65 -13.11 -16.87
C LEU A 233 2.25 -11.91 -17.64
N GLU A 234 1.81 -11.68 -18.87
CA GLU A 234 2.28 -10.57 -19.71
C GLU A 234 2.03 -9.20 -19.06
N HIS A 235 0.82 -8.99 -18.54
CA HIS A 235 0.47 -7.74 -17.86
C HIS A 235 1.27 -7.54 -16.57
N ILE A 236 1.52 -8.62 -15.82
CA ILE A 236 2.34 -8.58 -14.61
C ILE A 236 3.79 -8.22 -14.97
N LEU A 237 4.38 -8.82 -16.00
CA LEU A 237 5.74 -8.51 -16.45
C LEU A 237 5.87 -7.06 -16.94
N ASN A 238 4.89 -6.58 -17.71
CA ASN A 238 4.84 -5.20 -18.14
C ASN A 238 4.71 -4.25 -16.95
N ASN A 239 3.87 -4.57 -15.97
CA ASN A 239 3.72 -3.78 -14.75
C ASN A 239 5.00 -3.74 -13.91
N ILE A 240 5.70 -4.85 -13.76
CA ILE A 240 7.01 -4.89 -13.07
C ILE A 240 8.00 -3.96 -13.77
N THR A 241 8.03 -3.97 -15.09
CA THR A 241 8.93 -3.11 -15.88
C THR A 241 8.57 -1.63 -15.70
N LEU A 242 7.29 -1.28 -15.69
CA LEU A 242 6.82 0.08 -15.41
C LEU A 242 7.18 0.51 -13.99
N CYS A 243 6.91 -0.32 -12.98
CA CYS A 243 7.19 -0.02 -11.59
C CYS A 243 8.70 0.16 -11.32
N LYS A 244 9.55 -0.63 -12.00
CA LYS A 244 11.02 -0.46 -11.94
C LYS A 244 11.46 0.90 -12.48
N LYS A 245 10.87 1.36 -13.58
CA LYS A 245 11.15 2.71 -14.14
C LYS A 245 10.76 3.82 -13.16
N VAL A 246 9.63 3.67 -12.48
CA VAL A 246 9.14 4.65 -11.49
C VAL A 246 10.02 4.69 -10.23
N LEU A 247 10.55 3.55 -9.79
CA LEU A 247 11.40 3.45 -8.60
C LEU A 247 12.83 3.98 -8.81
N GLY A 248 13.31 4.11 -10.06
CA GLY A 248 14.71 4.45 -10.33
C GLY A 248 15.71 3.53 -9.62
N GLU A 249 17.01 3.86 -9.66
CA GLU A 249 18.02 3.08 -8.92
C GLU A 249 18.09 3.47 -7.42
N ASP A 250 17.60 4.67 -7.06
CA ASP A 250 17.80 5.26 -5.71
C ASP A 250 16.49 5.58 -4.92
N CYS A 251 15.28 5.40 -5.48
CA CYS A 251 14.05 5.94 -4.86
C CYS A 251 13.30 4.96 -3.93
N TYR A 252 14.01 4.12 -3.18
CA TYR A 252 13.39 3.32 -2.11
C TYR A 252 13.08 4.13 -0.84
N VAL A 253 13.55 5.38 -0.81
CA VAL A 253 13.42 6.31 0.29
C VAL A 253 12.84 7.62 -0.25
N PRO A 254 11.74 8.15 0.33
CA PRO A 254 11.21 9.43 -0.09
C PRO A 254 12.20 10.53 0.24
N SER A 255 12.31 11.52 -0.65
CA SER A 255 12.94 12.79 -0.30
C SER A 255 12.16 13.44 0.85
N SER A 256 12.79 13.51 2.02
CA SER A 256 12.24 14.12 3.23
C SER A 256 13.37 14.79 4.00
N ALA A 257 13.07 15.94 4.59
CA ALA A 257 14.03 16.80 5.28
C ALA A 257 14.77 16.11 6.45
N HIS A 258 14.17 15.07 7.04
CA HIS A 258 14.72 14.33 8.18
C HIS A 258 14.80 12.80 7.92
N PHE A 259 14.39 12.34 6.74
CA PHE A 259 14.51 10.92 6.41
C PHE A 259 15.93 10.63 5.92
N GLN A 260 16.88 10.51 6.84
CA GLN A 260 18.15 9.89 6.51
C GLN A 260 17.88 8.39 6.32
N ALA A 261 17.97 7.92 5.07
CA ALA A 261 18.03 6.50 4.79
C ALA A 261 19.12 5.88 5.67
N PHE A 262 18.75 5.12 6.70
CA PHE A 262 19.72 4.30 7.40
C PHE A 262 20.18 3.23 6.40
N LYS A 263 21.29 3.50 5.70
CA LYS A 263 22.04 2.44 5.02
C LYS A 263 22.32 1.37 6.09
N VAL A 264 22.03 0.11 5.78
CA VAL A 264 22.20 -1.02 6.71
C VAL A 264 23.63 -1.09 7.29
N SER A 265 24.61 -0.52 6.58
CA SER A 265 25.98 -0.32 7.08
C SER A 265 26.06 0.58 8.32
N LYS A 266 25.33 1.69 8.36
CA LYS A 266 25.29 2.62 9.50
C LYS A 266 24.53 2.06 10.71
N LEU A 267 23.59 1.13 10.50
CA LEU A 267 22.91 0.43 11.59
C LEU A 267 23.87 -0.46 12.39
N LYS A 268 24.82 -1.12 11.73
CA LYS A 268 25.87 -1.88 12.41
C LYS A 268 26.84 -0.98 13.17
N GLU A 269 27.16 0.19 12.64
CA GLU A 269 28.01 1.18 13.32
C GLU A 269 27.32 1.80 14.53
N ALA A 270 26.03 2.16 14.42
CA ALA A 270 25.25 2.69 15.54
C ALA A 270 25.00 1.65 16.64
N LEU A 271 24.73 0.38 16.29
CA LEU A 271 24.65 -0.72 17.26
C LEU A 271 25.98 -0.96 17.98
N LYS A 272 27.11 -0.76 17.30
CA LYS A 272 28.44 -0.87 17.89
C LYS A 272 28.74 0.30 18.83
N GLN A 273 28.39 1.53 18.43
CA GLN A 273 28.49 2.71 19.28
C GLN A 273 27.65 2.59 20.56
N MET A 274 26.40 2.12 20.45
CA MET A 274 25.57 1.88 21.64
C MET A 274 26.10 0.75 22.55
N GLN A 275 26.78 -0.25 21.98
CA GLN A 275 27.43 -1.32 22.75
C GLN A 275 28.73 -0.86 23.40
N ASP A 276 29.46 0.08 22.78
CA ASP A 276 30.68 0.66 23.31
C ASP A 276 30.35 1.70 24.42
N GLU A 277 29.32 2.53 24.26
CA GLU A 277 28.80 3.43 25.30
C GLU A 277 28.30 2.66 26.53
N ALA A 278 27.57 1.55 26.33
CA ALA A 278 27.11 0.69 27.42
C ALA A 278 28.26 -0.09 28.12
N ARG A 279 29.46 -0.15 27.51
CA ARG A 279 30.66 -0.72 28.14
C ARG A 279 31.45 0.31 28.92
N GLU A 280 31.44 1.56 28.48
CA GLU A 280 32.09 2.67 29.20
C GLU A 280 31.31 3.09 30.47
N GLU A 281 29.99 2.92 30.53
CA GLU A 281 29.21 3.16 31.76
C GLU A 281 29.37 2.07 32.84
N VAL A 282 30.04 0.96 32.54
CA VAL A 282 30.23 -0.20 33.45
C VAL A 282 31.69 -0.30 33.98
N LEU A 283 32.58 0.60 33.55
CA LEU A 283 33.97 0.72 34.03
C LEU A 283 34.13 1.96 34.93
#